data_AF-A0A7X0AJ15-F1
#
_entry.id   AF-A0A7X0AJ15-F1
#
_cell.length_a   1.000
_cell.length_b   1.000
_cell.length_c   1.000
_cell.angle_alpha   90.00
_cell.angle_beta   90.00
_cell.angle_gamma   90.00
#
_symmetry.space_group_name_H-M   'P 1'
#
loop_
_entity.id
_entity.type
_entity.pdbx_description
1 polymer ?
#
loop_
_entity_poly.entity_id
_entity_poly.type
_entity_poly.pdbx_seq_one_letter_code
_entity_poly.pdbx_strand_id
1 'polypeptide(L)'
;MNDRCLHRRHAAGFTLIELMIVVAIIAILAAIAMPIYSNYVTRSKLTDAQNGLSATRVLMEQYYQDNRQYPSTSNSANCGASMPVSQYFSYTCSATTTTYKITASGSSPSTINFQFTIDQANNRGTSYAGSWYTTPTTTCWVTAPGVCQ
;
A
#
# COMPACT_ATOMS: atom_id res chain seq x y z
N MET A 1 50.50 58.36 -2.53
CA MET A 1 49.37 58.14 -1.61
C MET A 1 48.24 57.53 -2.42
N ASN A 2 47.55 56.56 -1.83
CA ASN A 2 46.78 55.49 -2.46
C ASN A 2 45.70 55.89 -3.48
N ASP A 3 45.81 55.37 -4.70
CA ASP A 3 44.67 55.07 -5.57
C ASP A 3 44.34 53.58 -5.46
N ARG A 4 43.26 53.24 -4.76
CA ARG A 4 42.62 51.92 -4.88
C ARG A 4 41.16 52.10 -5.27
N CYS A 5 40.89 51.81 -6.54
CA CYS A 5 39.57 51.68 -7.13
C CYS A 5 38.85 50.46 -6.51
N LEU A 6 37.80 50.68 -5.73
CA LEU A 6 36.88 49.63 -5.29
C LEU A 6 35.68 49.59 -6.26
N HIS A 7 35.80 48.77 -7.29
CA HIS A 7 34.71 48.45 -8.20
C HIS A 7 33.69 47.57 -7.44
N ARG A 8 32.66 48.22 -6.88
CA ARG A 8 31.59 47.55 -6.12
C ARG A 8 30.78 46.70 -7.11
N ARG A 9 30.97 45.38 -7.08
CA ARG A 9 30.09 44.45 -7.81
C ARG A 9 28.68 44.62 -7.24
N HIS A 10 27.75 45.13 -8.04
CA HIS A 10 26.34 45.13 -7.69
C HIS A 10 25.90 43.67 -7.53
N ALA A 11 25.49 43.28 -6.32
CA ALA A 11 24.79 42.02 -6.12
C ALA A 11 23.45 42.13 -6.86
N ALA A 12 23.28 41.36 -7.93
CA ALA A 12 21.99 41.22 -8.59
C ALA A 12 21.06 40.49 -7.61
N GLY A 13 20.08 41.20 -7.08
CA GLY A 13 19.02 40.64 -6.24
C GLY A 13 17.93 40.00 -7.09
N PHE A 14 17.28 38.97 -6.56
CA PHE A 14 16.13 38.32 -7.18
C PHE A 14 14.95 39.30 -7.24
N THR A 15 14.28 39.43 -8.38
CA THR A 15 13.12 40.31 -8.52
C THR A 15 11.86 39.63 -7.96
N LEU A 16 10.91 40.44 -7.46
CA LEU A 16 9.62 39.91 -7.02
C LEU A 16 8.85 39.24 -8.17
N ILE A 17 9.02 39.73 -9.40
CA ILE A 17 8.36 39.16 -10.57
C ILE A 17 8.91 37.79 -10.95
N GLU A 18 10.24 37.58 -10.85
CA GLU A 18 10.84 36.25 -11.03
C GLU A 18 10.29 35.26 -10.00
N LEU A 19 10.11 35.69 -8.75
CA LEU A 19 9.55 34.82 -7.71
C LEU A 19 8.09 34.47 -7.97
N MET A 20 7.28 35.42 -8.44
CA MET A 20 5.88 35.15 -8.77
C MET A 20 5.73 34.12 -9.90
N ILE A 21 6.57 34.20 -10.94
CA ILE A 21 6.53 33.24 -12.05
C ILE A 21 6.97 31.86 -11.56
N VAL A 22 8.02 31.76 -10.74
CA VAL A 22 8.49 30.49 -10.18
C VAL A 22 7.41 29.82 -9.32
N VAL A 23 6.76 30.58 -8.44
CA VAL A 23 5.67 30.04 -7.60
C VAL A 23 4.47 29.60 -8.46
N ALA A 24 4.13 30.35 -9.52
CA ALA A 24 3.06 29.97 -10.44
C ALA A 24 3.35 28.64 -11.14
N ILE A 25 4.59 28.43 -11.62
CA ILE A 25 4.99 27.17 -12.25
C ILE A 25 4.95 26.02 -11.24
N ILE A 26 5.48 26.21 -10.03
CA ILE A 26 5.46 25.19 -8.97
C ILE A 26 4.02 24.80 -8.61
N ALA A 27 3.08 25.76 -8.55
CA ALA A 27 1.69 25.48 -8.25
C ALA A 27 1.03 24.57 -9.31
N ILE A 28 1.30 24.81 -10.59
CA ILE A 28 0.78 23.98 -11.69
C ILE A 28 1.35 22.56 -11.61
N LEU A 29 2.66 22.42 -11.39
CA LEU A 29 3.32 21.12 -11.27
C LEU A 29 2.79 20.34 -10.06
N ALA A 30 2.62 21.02 -8.92
CA ALA A 30 2.12 20.41 -7.69
C ALA A 30 0.69 19.88 -7.85
N ALA A 31 -0.18 20.61 -8.58
CA ALA A 31 -1.56 20.19 -8.82
C ALA A 31 -1.67 18.83 -9.54
N ILE A 32 -0.74 18.53 -10.46
CA ILE A 32 -0.70 17.26 -11.19
C ILE A 32 0.06 16.19 -10.40
N ALA A 33 1.16 16.57 -9.73
CA ALA A 33 2.03 15.63 -9.05
C ALA A 33 1.38 15.00 -7.80
N MET A 34 0.64 15.78 -7.01
CA MET A 34 0.03 15.33 -5.75
C MET A 34 -0.89 14.10 -5.91
N PRO A 35 -1.89 14.07 -6.82
CA PRO A 35 -2.75 12.90 -6.99
C PRO A 35 -2.00 11.70 -7.57
N ILE A 36 -0.98 11.89 -8.39
CA ILE A 36 -0.19 10.78 -8.94
C ILE A 36 0.63 10.12 -7.84
N TYR A 37 1.28 10.91 -7.00
CA TYR A 37 2.11 10.42 -5.91
C TYR A 37 1.29 9.64 -4.86
N SER A 38 0.11 10.14 -4.49
CA SER A 38 -0.76 9.46 -3.53
C SER A 38 -1.22 8.09 -4.04
N ASN A 39 -1.55 7.98 -5.33
CA ASN A 39 -1.88 6.72 -5.97
C ASN A 39 -0.69 5.74 -5.98
N TYR A 40 0.51 6.22 -6.31
CA TYR A 40 1.72 5.40 -6.29
C TYR A 40 2.01 4.82 -4.89
N VAL A 41 1.98 5.68 -3.87
CA VAL A 41 2.19 5.27 -2.48
C VAL A 41 1.12 4.26 -2.05
N THR A 42 -0.14 4.47 -2.44
CA THR A 42 -1.22 3.55 -2.10
C THR A 42 -0.98 2.18 -2.72
N ARG A 43 -0.61 2.09 -4.00
CA ARG A 43 -0.28 0.83 -4.68
C ARG A 43 0.87 0.09 -3.98
N SER A 44 1.92 0.81 -3.58
CA SER A 44 3.01 0.22 -2.81
C SER A 44 2.52 -0.41 -1.49
N LYS A 45 1.55 0.21 -0.81
CA LYS A 45 0.94 -0.35 0.40
C LYS A 45 0.06 -1.57 0.10
N LEU A 46 -0.64 -1.60 -1.03
CA LEU A 46 -1.43 -2.79 -1.42
C LEU A 46 -0.51 -4.00 -1.65
N THR A 47 0.65 -3.79 -2.27
CA THR A 47 1.66 -4.85 -2.46
C THR A 47 2.17 -5.40 -1.12
N ASP A 48 2.33 -4.56 -0.10
CA ASP A 48 2.69 -5.00 1.25
C ASP A 48 1.65 -6.00 1.82
N ALA A 49 0.36 -5.72 1.64
CA ALA A 49 -0.72 -6.63 2.01
C ALA A 49 -0.63 -7.99 1.30
N GLN A 50 -0.41 -7.96 -0.01
CA GLN A 50 -0.34 -9.14 -0.87
C GLN A 50 0.88 -10.01 -0.51
N ASN A 51 2.01 -9.38 -0.19
CA ASN A 51 3.21 -10.06 0.29
C ASN A 51 2.97 -10.74 1.63
N GLY A 52 2.34 -10.04 2.59
CA GLY A 52 1.99 -10.62 3.88
C GLY A 52 1.07 -11.82 3.74
N LEU A 53 0.01 -11.70 2.92
CA LEU A 53 -0.92 -12.80 2.64
C LEU A 53 -0.21 -14.00 2.00
N SER A 54 0.69 -13.75 1.04
CA SER A 54 1.46 -14.81 0.36
C SER A 54 2.39 -15.52 1.33
N ALA A 55 3.10 -14.78 2.19
CA ALA A 55 3.99 -15.34 3.21
C ALA A 55 3.22 -16.22 4.21
N THR A 56 2.08 -15.74 4.72
CA THR A 56 1.26 -16.54 5.64
C THR A 56 0.68 -17.77 4.97
N ARG A 57 0.27 -17.71 3.69
CA ARG A 57 -0.15 -18.90 2.94
C ARG A 57 0.94 -19.95 2.92
N VAL A 58 2.19 -19.60 2.61
CA VAL A 58 3.31 -20.56 2.59
C VAL A 58 3.46 -21.24 3.95
N LEU A 59 3.37 -20.50 5.05
CA LEU A 59 3.44 -21.05 6.41
C LEU A 59 2.27 -21.99 6.71
N MET A 60 1.05 -21.65 6.27
CA MET A 60 -0.13 -22.51 6.44
C MET A 60 0.01 -23.82 5.67
N GLU A 61 0.48 -23.77 4.43
CA GLU A 61 0.71 -24.98 3.63
C GLU A 61 1.83 -25.83 4.21
N GLN A 62 2.91 -25.21 4.72
CA GLN A 62 3.97 -25.93 5.42
C GLN A 62 3.43 -26.65 6.66
N TYR A 63 2.64 -25.96 7.48
CA TYR A 63 2.01 -26.58 8.65
C TYR A 63 1.13 -27.78 8.27
N TYR A 64 0.39 -27.67 7.17
CA TYR A 64 -0.43 -28.77 6.67
C TYR A 64 0.42 -29.96 6.22
N GLN A 65 1.58 -29.75 5.58
CA GLN A 65 2.48 -30.85 5.23
C GLN A 65 3.00 -31.57 6.48
N ASP A 66 3.29 -30.83 7.56
CA ASP A 66 3.82 -31.41 8.79
C ASP A 66 2.74 -32.12 9.63
N ASN A 67 1.53 -31.57 9.70
CA ASN A 67 0.49 -31.99 10.65
C ASN A 67 -0.72 -32.66 9.98
N ARG A 68 -0.81 -32.65 8.65
CA ARG A 68 -1.96 -33.12 7.83
C ARG A 68 -3.30 -32.45 8.12
N GLN A 69 -3.27 -31.31 8.81
CA GLN A 69 -4.42 -30.48 9.14
C GLN A 69 -3.96 -29.04 9.27
N TYR A 70 -4.85 -28.09 8.97
CA TYR A 70 -4.60 -26.69 9.31
C TYR A 70 -4.88 -26.43 10.80
N PRO A 71 -4.22 -25.42 11.39
CA PRO A 71 -4.42 -25.06 12.79
C PRO A 71 -5.82 -24.46 13.00
N SER A 72 -6.73 -25.22 13.60
CA SER A 72 -8.12 -24.77 13.78
C SER A 72 -8.21 -23.54 14.67
N THR A 73 -8.97 -22.53 14.25
CA THR A 73 -9.08 -21.23 14.93
C THR A 73 -10.05 -21.21 16.10
N SER A 74 -10.47 -22.37 16.62
CA SER A 74 -11.43 -22.48 17.74
C SER A 74 -11.06 -21.58 18.93
N ASN A 75 -9.77 -21.24 19.10
CA ASN A 75 -9.26 -20.38 20.16
C ASN A 75 -8.33 -19.23 19.70
N SER A 76 -8.16 -18.95 18.40
CA SER A 76 -7.26 -17.85 17.98
C SER A 76 -7.61 -17.25 16.62
N ALA A 77 -7.66 -15.92 16.54
CA ALA A 77 -7.94 -15.17 15.29
C ALA A 77 -6.78 -15.17 14.27
N ASN A 78 -5.73 -15.95 14.55
CA ASN A 78 -4.45 -15.94 13.81
C ASN A 78 -4.07 -17.33 13.29
N CYS A 79 -4.98 -18.31 13.31
CA CYS A 79 -4.68 -19.68 12.90
C CYS A 79 -3.43 -20.25 13.57
N GLY A 80 -3.16 -19.92 14.84
CA GLY A 80 -1.95 -20.36 15.54
C GLY A 80 -0.61 -19.94 14.88
N ALA A 81 -0.62 -19.08 13.87
CA ALA A 81 0.55 -18.61 13.14
C ALA A 81 0.95 -17.20 13.58
N SER A 82 2.23 -16.87 13.45
CA SER A 82 2.68 -15.49 13.56
C SER A 82 2.23 -14.73 12.32
N MET A 83 1.33 -13.76 12.50
CA MET A 83 0.81 -12.96 11.41
C MET A 83 1.81 -11.86 11.02
N PRO A 84 1.87 -11.46 9.74
CA PRO A 84 2.74 -10.39 9.31
C PRO A 84 2.42 -9.08 10.05
N VAL A 85 3.46 -8.35 10.42
CA VAL A 85 3.30 -7.02 11.02
C VAL A 85 3.39 -5.98 9.91
N SER A 86 2.35 -5.17 9.75
CA SER A 86 2.33 -4.04 8.82
C SER A 86 1.74 -2.82 9.51
N GLN A 87 2.24 -1.65 9.14
CA GLN A 87 1.68 -0.35 9.53
C GLN A 87 0.43 0.04 8.72
N TYR A 88 0.16 -0.66 7.62
CA TYR A 88 -0.90 -0.31 6.68
C TYR A 88 -2.04 -1.33 6.64
N PHE A 89 -1.80 -2.55 7.09
CA PHE A 89 -2.75 -3.66 7.09
C PHE A 89 -2.69 -4.44 8.39
N SER A 90 -3.85 -4.83 8.89
CA SER A 90 -4.00 -5.84 9.93
C SER A 90 -4.39 -7.16 9.30
N TYR A 91 -3.84 -8.25 9.81
CA TYR A 91 -4.11 -9.57 9.26
C TYR A 91 -4.86 -10.41 10.28
N THR A 92 -5.89 -11.11 9.81
CA THR A 92 -6.63 -12.11 10.57
C THR A 92 -6.70 -13.39 9.77
N CYS A 93 -6.85 -14.51 10.46
CA CYS A 93 -6.97 -15.82 9.84
C CYS A 93 -8.07 -16.61 10.55
N SER A 94 -8.93 -17.23 9.74
CA SER A 94 -9.93 -18.20 10.18
C SER A 94 -9.64 -19.54 9.51
N ALA A 95 -9.48 -20.61 10.27
CA ALA A 95 -9.19 -21.94 9.75
C ALA A 95 -9.98 -23.03 10.46
N THR A 96 -10.36 -24.03 9.67
CA THR A 96 -10.83 -25.33 10.12
C THR A 96 -9.68 -26.33 9.97
N THR A 97 -9.94 -27.63 10.16
CA THR A 97 -8.94 -28.68 9.94
C THR A 97 -8.52 -28.82 8.47
N THR A 98 -9.37 -28.40 7.52
CA THR A 98 -9.17 -28.64 6.07
C THR A 98 -9.19 -27.39 5.21
N THR A 99 -9.66 -26.25 5.74
CA THR A 99 -9.75 -24.99 4.98
C THR A 99 -9.26 -23.83 5.82
N TYR A 100 -8.75 -22.80 5.17
CA TYR A 100 -8.43 -21.55 5.85
C TYR A 100 -8.77 -20.35 4.97
N LYS A 101 -8.97 -19.19 5.60
CA LYS A 101 -9.10 -17.91 4.95
C LYS A 101 -8.31 -16.86 5.73
N ILE A 102 -7.34 -16.27 5.05
CA ILE A 102 -6.53 -15.17 5.57
C ILE A 102 -7.10 -13.88 5.00
N THR A 103 -7.27 -12.87 5.85
CA THR A 103 -7.82 -11.58 5.50
C THR A 103 -6.85 -10.48 5.92
N ALA A 104 -6.45 -9.63 4.98
CA ALA A 104 -5.70 -8.40 5.24
C ALA A 104 -6.66 -7.21 5.13
N SER A 105 -6.87 -6.49 6.22
CA SER A 105 -7.74 -5.32 6.28
C SER A 105 -6.92 -4.04 6.42
N GLY A 106 -7.17 -3.06 5.55
CA GLY A 106 -6.48 -1.79 5.59
C GLY A 106 -6.67 -1.07 6.92
N SER A 107 -5.60 -0.51 7.45
CA SER A 107 -5.55 0.16 8.77
C SER A 107 -5.03 1.61 8.68
N SER A 108 -4.72 2.10 7.47
CA SER A 108 -4.29 3.49 7.23
C SER A 108 -5.32 4.25 6.39
N PRO A 109 -5.37 5.60 6.44
CA PRO A 109 -6.36 6.37 5.68
C PRO A 109 -6.37 6.08 4.17
N SER A 110 -5.21 5.78 3.58
CA SER A 110 -5.09 5.42 2.15
C SER A 110 -5.51 3.97 1.84
N THR A 111 -5.57 3.09 2.85
CA THR A 111 -5.81 1.66 2.67
C THR A 111 -7.12 1.16 3.31
N ILE A 112 -7.77 1.96 4.16
CA ILE A 112 -8.90 1.56 5.03
C ILE A 112 -10.05 0.88 4.29
N ASN A 113 -10.30 1.26 3.04
CA ASN A 113 -11.36 0.69 2.22
C ASN A 113 -10.96 -0.59 1.49
N PHE A 114 -9.69 -1.01 1.55
CA PHE A 114 -9.19 -2.21 0.91
C PHE A 114 -9.15 -3.38 1.88
N GLN A 115 -9.71 -4.50 1.44
CA GLN A 115 -9.56 -5.78 2.07
C GLN A 115 -9.12 -6.81 1.03
N PHE A 116 -8.09 -7.58 1.36
CA PHE A 116 -7.59 -8.66 0.53
C PHE A 116 -7.75 -10.00 1.24
N THR A 117 -8.07 -11.04 0.48
CA THR A 117 -8.21 -12.39 1.03
C THR A 117 -7.45 -13.41 0.21
N ILE A 118 -7.03 -14.49 0.86
CA ILE A 118 -6.54 -15.72 0.21
C ILE A 118 -7.00 -16.93 1.01
N ASP A 119 -7.34 -18.00 0.30
CA ASP A 119 -7.74 -19.29 0.89
C ASP A 119 -6.73 -20.40 0.54
N GLN A 120 -7.02 -21.63 1.00
CA GLN A 120 -6.21 -22.83 0.72
C GLN A 120 -6.16 -23.21 -0.77
N ALA A 121 -7.18 -22.87 -1.54
CA ALA A 121 -7.24 -23.13 -2.98
C ALA A 121 -6.56 -22.03 -3.82
N ASN A 122 -5.87 -21.08 -3.18
CA ASN A 122 -5.26 -19.91 -3.81
C ASN A 122 -6.29 -18.99 -4.50
N ASN A 123 -7.55 -19.00 -4.04
CA ASN A 123 -8.52 -18.02 -4.48
C ASN A 123 -8.19 -16.68 -3.83
N ARG A 124 -7.74 -15.74 -4.65
CA ARG A 124 -7.43 -14.38 -4.25
C ARG A 124 -8.72 -13.56 -4.30
N GLY A 125 -8.92 -12.67 -3.36
CA GLY A 125 -10.09 -11.81 -3.33
C GLY A 125 -9.71 -10.39 -2.97
N THR A 126 -10.42 -9.44 -3.57
CA THR A 126 -10.37 -8.03 -3.21
C THR A 126 -11.78 -7.56 -2.90
N SER A 127 -11.97 -6.99 -1.72
CA SER A 127 -13.16 -6.22 -1.39
C SER A 127 -12.76 -4.76 -1.22
N TYR A 128 -13.49 -3.85 -1.87
CA TYR A 128 -13.29 -2.42 -1.75
C TYR A 128 -14.58 -1.71 -1.38
N ALA A 129 -14.56 -0.91 -0.31
CA ALA A 129 -15.74 -0.24 0.24
C ALA A 129 -15.88 1.23 -0.23
N GLY A 130 -15.74 1.51 -1.53
CA GLY A 130 -15.90 2.87 -2.07
C GLY A 130 -16.46 2.91 -3.49
N SER A 131 -17.12 4.03 -3.84
CA SER A 131 -17.96 4.15 -5.04
C SER A 131 -17.23 4.14 -6.39
N TRP A 132 -15.90 4.31 -6.42
CA TRP A 132 -15.12 4.55 -7.65
C TRP A 132 -14.37 3.31 -8.18
N TYR A 133 -14.42 2.20 -7.45
CA TYR A 133 -13.76 0.96 -7.82
C TYR A 133 -14.82 -0.12 -7.97
N THR A 134 -14.95 -0.66 -9.18
CA THR A 134 -15.64 -1.93 -9.36
C THR A 134 -14.75 -3.01 -8.77
N THR A 135 -15.22 -3.69 -7.73
CA THR A 135 -14.59 -4.92 -7.27
C THR A 135 -14.53 -5.89 -8.46
N PRO A 136 -13.36 -6.43 -8.80
CA PRO A 136 -13.28 -7.44 -9.84
C PRO A 136 -14.22 -8.60 -9.49
N THR A 137 -15.02 -9.05 -10.47
CA THR A 137 -15.84 -10.26 -10.33
C THR A 137 -15.00 -11.55 -10.34
N THR A 138 -13.70 -11.41 -10.58
CA THR A 138 -12.71 -12.48 -10.68
C THR A 138 -11.94 -12.61 -9.37
N THR A 139 -11.58 -13.84 -8.99
CA THR A 139 -10.74 -14.13 -7.83
C THR A 139 -9.31 -13.63 -8.04
N CYS A 140 -9.08 -12.35 -7.76
CA CYS A 140 -7.81 -11.68 -8.02
C CYS A 140 -7.48 -10.62 -6.94
N TRP A 141 -6.19 -10.29 -6.80
CA TRP A 141 -5.78 -9.14 -5.98
C TRP A 141 -5.63 -7.90 -6.86
N VAL A 142 -6.31 -6.82 -6.51
CA VAL A 142 -6.23 -5.56 -7.25
C VAL A 142 -4.88 -4.88 -7.05
N THR A 143 -4.25 -4.44 -8.14
CA THR A 143 -2.98 -3.68 -8.11
C THR A 143 -3.15 -2.25 -8.61
N ALA A 144 -4.21 -2.00 -9.37
CA ALA A 144 -4.61 -0.68 -9.88
C ALA A 144 -6.12 -0.70 -10.24
N PRO A 145 -6.76 0.46 -10.48
CA PRO A 145 -8.15 0.49 -10.89
C PRO A 145 -8.37 -0.39 -12.13
N GLY A 146 -9.21 -1.41 -12.01
CA GLY A 146 -9.50 -2.35 -13.09
C GLY A 146 -8.40 -3.36 -13.45
N VAL A 147 -7.28 -3.42 -12.71
CA VAL A 147 -6.17 -4.36 -12.98
C VAL A 147 -5.99 -5.30 -11.79
N CYS A 148 -5.91 -6.61 -12.06
CA CYS A 148 -5.56 -7.60 -11.05
C CYS A 148 -4.30 -8.42 -11.35
N GLN A 149 -3.79 -9.08 -10.30
CA GLN A 149 -2.81 -10.17 -10.35
C GLN A 149 -3.21 -11.37 -9.48
#